data_AF-A0A428Z0Z8-F1
#
_entry.id   AF-A0A428Z0Z8-F1
#
_cell.length_a   1.000
_cell.length_b   1.000
_cell.length_c   1.000
_cell.angle_alpha   90.00
_cell.angle_beta   90.00
_cell.angle_gamma   90.00
#
_symmetry.space_group_name_H-M   'P 1'
#
loop_
_entity.id
_entity.type
_entity.pdbx_description
1 polymer ?
#
loop_
_entity_poly.entity_id
_entity_poly.type
_entity_poly.pdbx_seq_one_letter_code
_entity_poly.pdbx_strand_id
1 'polypeptide(L)'
;MGTPNANGEPRVSFWPRVREFAVPASMIETATARRLAGDWAGACAAAGIDVDLNLRSLTRDHGREAAARVRDDLRALAPDLLRWHMPRIAPDGLLRPGVTLSLARYGGTAHGRRQPLQLVVRTPPAWA
;
A
#
# COMPACT_ATOMS: atom_id res chain seq x y z
N MET A 1 39.73 -14.14 -25.85
CA MET A 1 40.04 -13.95 -24.42
C MET A 1 40.45 -12.50 -24.25
N GLY A 2 39.50 -11.63 -23.88
CA GLY A 2 39.71 -10.19 -23.69
C GLY A 2 39.49 -9.86 -22.22
N THR A 3 40.43 -9.11 -21.63
CA THR A 3 40.45 -8.75 -20.21
C THR A 3 39.28 -7.82 -19.84
N PRO A 4 38.75 -7.90 -18.61
CA PRO A 4 37.66 -7.04 -18.15
C PRO A 4 38.18 -5.65 -17.81
N ASN A 5 37.46 -4.61 -18.25
CA ASN A 5 37.80 -3.22 -17.92
C ASN A 5 37.51 -2.93 -16.44
N ALA A 6 38.52 -2.40 -15.76
CA ALA A 6 38.57 -2.10 -14.34
C ALA A 6 37.85 -0.79 -13.93
N ASN A 7 36.74 -0.40 -14.57
CA ASN A 7 36.01 0.83 -14.26
C ASN A 7 34.52 0.53 -14.02
N GLY A 8 34.09 0.72 -12.77
CA GLY A 8 32.73 0.45 -12.31
C GLY A 8 31.69 1.27 -13.06
N GLU A 9 30.77 0.59 -13.74
CA GLU A 9 29.50 1.20 -14.05
C GLU A 9 28.82 1.55 -12.72
N PRO A 10 28.34 2.79 -12.53
CA PRO A 10 27.58 3.11 -11.35
C PRO A 10 26.39 2.16 -11.36
N ARG A 11 26.19 1.37 -10.30
CA ARG A 11 24.94 0.61 -10.15
C ARG A 11 23.83 1.63 -10.33
N VAL A 12 23.17 1.61 -11.49
CA VAL A 12 22.15 2.60 -11.81
C VAL A 12 21.11 2.40 -10.73
N SER A 13 21.07 3.33 -9.77
CA SER A 13 20.06 3.33 -8.75
C SER A 13 18.76 3.26 -9.52
N PHE A 14 17.95 2.21 -9.33
CA PHE A 14 16.68 2.08 -10.06
C PHE A 14 15.61 3.02 -9.46
N TRP A 15 15.91 3.67 -8.34
CA TRP A 15 15.05 4.60 -7.62
C TRP A 15 14.60 5.84 -8.41
N PRO A 16 15.38 6.47 -9.31
CA PRO A 16 14.90 7.52 -10.21
C PRO A 16 13.80 7.01 -11.15
N ARG A 17 13.94 5.81 -11.72
CA ARG A 17 12.89 5.18 -12.55
C ARG A 17 11.65 4.84 -11.73
N VAL A 18 11.83 4.38 -10.50
CA VAL A 18 10.73 4.17 -9.55
C VAL A 18 10.03 5.49 -9.21
N ARG A 19 10.76 6.58 -9.00
CA ARG A 19 10.18 7.93 -8.81
C ARG A 19 9.33 8.34 -9.99
N GLU A 20 9.87 8.20 -11.19
CA GLU A 20 9.21 8.67 -12.41
C GLU A 20 7.92 7.91 -12.70
N PHE A 21 7.92 6.57 -12.58
CA PHE A 21 6.83 5.74 -13.07
C PHE A 21 5.99 5.07 -11.99
N ALA A 22 6.53 4.82 -10.79
CA ALA A 22 5.77 4.09 -9.78
C ALA A 22 4.80 4.98 -9.01
N VAL A 23 5.15 6.26 -8.79
CA VAL A 23 4.32 7.28 -8.13
C VAL A 23 4.55 8.64 -8.80
N PRO A 24 3.97 8.88 -9.99
CA PRO A 24 4.13 10.16 -10.70
C PRO A 24 3.47 11.32 -9.94
N ALA A 25 3.89 12.56 -10.21
CA ALA A 25 3.35 13.75 -9.54
C ALA A 25 1.82 13.88 -9.65
N SER A 26 1.25 13.57 -10.82
CA SER A 26 -0.20 13.57 -11.05
C SER A 26 -0.97 12.59 -10.15
N MET A 27 -0.36 11.45 -9.80
CA MET A 27 -0.92 10.50 -8.84
C MET A 27 -0.95 11.10 -7.44
N ILE A 28 0.16 11.71 -6.99
CA ILE A 28 0.27 12.36 -5.67
C ILE A 28 -0.79 13.46 -5.54
N GLU A 29 -0.90 14.32 -6.54
CA GLU A 29 -1.85 15.43 -6.58
C GLU A 29 -3.30 14.92 -6.52
N THR A 30 -3.65 13.96 -7.37
CA THR A 30 -5.01 13.41 -7.42
C THR A 30 -5.37 12.66 -6.14
N ALA A 31 -4.48 11.81 -5.63
CA ALA A 31 -4.70 11.07 -4.40
C ALA A 31 -4.82 12.02 -3.19
N THR A 32 -3.98 13.06 -3.13
CA THR A 32 -4.05 14.08 -2.08
C THR A 32 -5.35 14.86 -2.13
N ALA A 33 -5.79 15.32 -3.30
CA ALA A 33 -7.05 16.04 -3.45
C ALA A 33 -8.25 15.20 -2.96
N ARG A 34 -8.29 13.91 -3.32
CA ARG A 34 -9.31 12.96 -2.87
C ARG A 34 -9.28 12.73 -1.36
N ARG A 35 -8.09 12.56 -0.79
CA ARG A 35 -7.89 12.40 0.65
C ARG A 35 -8.38 13.62 1.42
N LEU A 36 -8.04 14.83 0.97
CA LEU A 36 -8.50 16.09 1.58
C LEU A 36 -10.01 16.27 1.50
N ALA A 37 -10.65 15.74 0.45
CA ALA A 37 -12.11 15.70 0.33
C ALA A 37 -12.77 14.59 1.18
N GLY A 38 -11.99 13.75 1.88
CA GLY A 38 -12.48 12.61 2.66
C GLY A 38 -12.85 11.38 1.82
N ASP A 39 -12.58 11.39 0.52
CA ASP A 39 -12.79 10.30 -0.42
C ASP A 39 -11.60 9.33 -0.44
N TRP A 40 -11.46 8.56 0.64
CA TRP A 40 -10.37 7.60 0.79
C TRP A 40 -10.37 6.51 -0.31
N ALA A 41 -11.55 6.10 -0.77
CA ALA A 41 -11.66 5.10 -1.83
C ALA A 41 -11.18 5.66 -3.18
N GLY A 42 -11.57 6.89 -3.51
CA GLY A 42 -11.06 7.60 -4.68
C GLY A 42 -9.56 7.88 -4.60
N ALA A 43 -9.02 8.13 -3.40
CA ALA A 43 -7.58 8.26 -3.20
C ALA A 43 -6.84 6.94 -3.47
N CYS A 44 -7.35 5.80 -2.99
CA CYS A 44 -6.80 4.47 -3.28
C CYS A 44 -6.82 4.18 -4.79
N ALA A 45 -7.95 4.46 -5.46
CA ALA A 45 -8.08 4.28 -6.89
C ALA A 45 -7.08 5.15 -7.68
N ALA A 46 -6.90 6.41 -7.28
CA ALA A 46 -5.91 7.31 -7.89
C ALA A 46 -4.46 6.78 -7.72
N ALA A 47 -4.17 6.10 -6.61
CA ALA A 47 -2.89 5.45 -6.36
C ALA A 47 -2.77 4.04 -7.00
N GLY A 48 -3.77 3.58 -7.74
CA GLY A 48 -3.79 2.23 -8.30
C GLY A 48 -3.75 1.13 -7.23
N ILE A 49 -4.49 1.32 -6.14
CA ILE A 49 -4.70 0.34 -5.08
C ILE A 49 -6.14 -0.13 -5.14
N ASP A 50 -6.31 -1.44 -5.33
CA ASP A 50 -7.61 -2.09 -5.26
C ASP A 50 -8.07 -2.21 -3.82
N VAL A 51 -9.31 -1.79 -3.55
CA VAL A 51 -9.91 -1.84 -2.22
C VAL A 51 -10.80 -3.08 -2.11
N ASP A 52 -10.31 -4.09 -1.38
CA ASP A 52 -11.08 -5.28 -1.01
C ASP A 52 -11.61 -5.15 0.43
N LEU A 53 -12.47 -4.15 0.68
CA LEU A 53 -13.04 -3.87 2.00
C LEU A 53 -14.55 -3.69 1.93
N ASN A 54 -15.30 -4.50 2.67
CA ASN A 54 -16.73 -4.34 2.85
C ASN A 54 -17.06 -3.82 4.25
N LEU A 55 -17.25 -2.49 4.38
CA LEU A 55 -17.56 -1.84 5.66
C LEU A 55 -18.89 -2.28 6.27
N ARG A 56 -19.85 -2.75 5.46
CA ARG A 56 -21.12 -3.28 5.99
C ARG A 56 -20.91 -4.63 6.66
N SER A 57 -20.20 -5.55 6.00
CA SER A 57 -19.81 -6.83 6.60
C SER A 57 -18.95 -6.61 7.84
N LEU A 58 -17.98 -5.71 7.79
CA LEU A 58 -17.19 -5.33 8.96
C LEU A 58 -18.05 -4.85 10.14
N THR A 59 -19.06 -4.00 9.89
CA THR A 59 -19.97 -3.52 10.93
C THR A 59 -20.83 -4.64 11.51
N ARG A 60 -21.32 -5.56 10.66
CA ARG A 60 -22.13 -6.70 11.10
C ARG A 60 -21.32 -7.66 11.96
N ASP A 61 -20.10 -7.98 11.52
CA ASP A 61 -19.30 -9.03 12.13
C ASP A 61 -18.53 -8.48 13.34
N HIS A 62 -17.96 -7.28 13.24
CA HIS A 62 -17.05 -6.70 14.25
C HIS A 62 -17.64 -5.50 15.02
N GLY A 63 -18.87 -5.09 14.71
CA GLY A 63 -19.57 -4.00 15.40
C GLY A 63 -19.23 -2.61 14.87
N ARG A 64 -20.06 -1.64 15.25
CA ARG A 64 -19.95 -0.24 14.78
C ARG A 64 -18.66 0.45 15.23
N GLU A 65 -18.18 0.17 16.43
CA GLU A 65 -16.96 0.81 16.96
C GLU A 65 -15.71 0.39 16.17
N ALA A 66 -15.57 -0.91 15.86
CA ALA A 66 -14.47 -1.40 15.06
C ALA A 66 -14.53 -0.83 13.62
N ALA A 67 -15.72 -0.80 13.03
CA ALA A 67 -15.92 -0.21 11.71
C ALA A 67 -15.61 1.30 11.67
N ALA A 68 -15.93 2.04 12.74
CA ALA A 68 -15.61 3.46 12.86
C ALA A 68 -14.09 3.67 12.90
N ARG A 69 -13.36 2.93 13.75
CA ARG A 69 -11.89 3.01 13.82
C ARG A 69 -11.23 2.73 12.47
N VAL A 70 -11.67 1.66 11.78
CA VAL A 70 -11.15 1.33 10.44
C VAL A 70 -11.42 2.47 9.46
N ARG A 71 -12.62 3.07 9.48
CA ARG A 71 -12.97 4.18 8.59
C ARG A 71 -12.12 5.43 8.87
N ASP A 72 -11.84 5.71 10.13
CA ASP A 72 -11.02 6.86 10.52
C ASP A 72 -9.56 6.68 10.06
N ASP A 73 -9.01 5.47 10.23
CA ASP A 73 -7.68 5.13 9.71
C ASP A 73 -7.61 5.19 8.16
N LEU A 74 -8.65 4.73 7.47
CA LEU A 74 -8.74 4.85 6.00
C LEU A 74 -8.81 6.29 5.52
N ARG A 75 -9.46 7.19 6.27
CA ARG A 75 -9.47 8.64 5.95
C ARG A 75 -8.11 9.29 6.15
N ALA A 76 -7.30 8.78 7.07
CA ALA A 76 -5.93 9.24 7.30
C ALA A 76 -4.91 8.64 6.33
N LEU A 77 -5.25 7.53 5.66
CA LEU A 77 -4.36 6.82 4.74
C LEU A 77 -3.92 7.70 3.57
N ALA A 78 -2.61 7.75 3.34
CA ALA A 78 -1.98 8.32 2.14
C ALA A 78 -1.56 7.17 1.19
N PRO A 79 -2.41 6.78 0.22
CA PRO A 79 -2.20 5.57 -0.56
C PRO A 79 -1.05 5.68 -1.58
N ASP A 80 -0.77 6.88 -2.07
CA ASP A 80 0.39 7.20 -2.89
C ASP A 80 1.72 7.00 -2.12
N LEU A 81 1.77 7.43 -0.85
CA LEU A 81 2.92 7.19 0.03
C LEU A 81 3.05 5.71 0.41
N LEU A 82 1.92 5.02 0.64
CA LEU A 82 1.94 3.57 0.85
C LEU A 82 2.58 2.86 -0.35
N ARG A 83 2.12 3.17 -1.56
CA ARG A 83 2.66 2.61 -2.81
C ARG A 83 4.15 2.91 -2.98
N TRP A 84 4.59 4.10 -2.55
CA TRP A 84 6.00 4.49 -2.56
C TRP A 84 6.87 3.52 -1.74
N HIS A 85 6.39 3.14 -0.55
CA HIS A 85 7.13 2.30 0.40
C HIS A 85 6.93 0.78 0.24
N MET A 86 6.06 0.35 -0.66
CA MET A 86 5.87 -1.07 -0.90
C MET A 86 7.17 -1.74 -1.39
N PRO A 87 7.48 -2.99 -0.96
CA PRO A 87 8.69 -3.69 -1.36
C PRO A 87 8.80 -3.84 -2.88
N ARG A 88 10.00 -3.62 -3.42
CA ARG A 88 10.28 -3.65 -4.86
C ARG A 88 11.46 -4.55 -5.19
N ILE A 89 11.43 -5.11 -6.39
CA ILE A 89 12.50 -5.96 -6.93
C ILE A 89 13.27 -5.20 -8.02
N ALA A 90 14.59 -5.36 -8.02
CA ALA A 90 15.48 -4.86 -9.07
C ALA A 90 15.41 -5.77 -10.32
N PRO A 91 15.79 -5.27 -11.52
CA PRO A 91 16.28 -3.91 -11.81
C PRO A 91 15.15 -2.90 -12.10
N ASP A 92 13.95 -3.38 -12.40
CA ASP A 92 12.88 -2.55 -12.96
C ASP A 92 12.10 -1.75 -11.90
N GLY A 93 12.26 -2.11 -10.62
CA GLY A 93 11.57 -1.45 -9.51
C GLY A 93 10.09 -1.82 -9.40
N LEU A 94 9.69 -2.94 -9.99
CA LEU A 94 8.33 -3.48 -9.86
C LEU A 94 8.04 -3.87 -8.41
N LEU A 95 6.76 -3.83 -8.03
CA LEU A 95 6.31 -4.31 -6.73
C LEU A 95 6.66 -5.80 -6.58
N ARG A 96 7.23 -6.17 -5.44
CA ARG A 96 7.52 -7.57 -5.13
C ARG A 96 6.18 -8.32 -5.04
N PRO A 97 5.96 -9.38 -5.85
CA PRO A 97 4.72 -10.14 -5.81
C PRO A 97 4.60 -10.98 -4.53
N GLY A 98 3.37 -11.34 -4.17
CA GLY A 98 3.06 -12.23 -3.04
C GLY A 98 3.37 -11.66 -1.65
N VAL A 99 3.42 -10.34 -1.52
CA VAL A 99 3.67 -9.65 -0.26
C VAL A 99 2.35 -9.35 0.44
N THR A 100 2.26 -9.62 1.74
CA THR A 100 1.19 -9.11 2.62
C THR A 100 1.85 -8.29 3.73
N LEU A 101 1.45 -7.03 3.87
CA LEU A 101 1.91 -6.16 4.95
C LEU A 101 0.73 -5.73 5.81
N SER A 102 0.90 -5.79 7.13
CA SER A 102 -0.07 -5.27 8.09
C SER A 102 0.02 -3.75 8.16
N LEU A 103 -1.11 -3.08 7.96
CA LEU A 103 -1.25 -1.62 8.09
C LEU A 103 -1.70 -1.24 9.50
N ALA A 104 -2.68 -1.97 10.03
CA ALA A 104 -3.24 -1.72 11.36
C ALA A 104 -3.87 -2.99 11.96
N ARG A 105 -3.96 -3.03 13.29
CA ARG A 105 -4.59 -4.12 14.03
C ARG A 105 -5.64 -3.56 14.99
N TYR A 106 -6.84 -4.13 14.97
CA TYR A 106 -7.98 -3.73 15.76
C TYR A 106 -8.41 -4.86 16.70
N GLY A 107 -8.51 -4.55 18.00
CA GLY A 107 -8.81 -5.52 19.05
C GLY A 107 -7.55 -6.12 19.71
N GLY A 108 -7.70 -6.51 20.99
CA GLY A 108 -6.63 -7.12 21.78
C GLY A 108 -6.43 -6.57 23.19
N THR A 109 -7.47 -6.09 23.89
CA THR A 109 -7.36 -5.77 25.32
C THR A 109 -7.82 -6.95 26.19
N ALA A 110 -6.84 -7.71 26.67
CA ALA A 110 -6.78 -8.60 27.84
C ALA A 110 -7.87 -9.68 28.14
N HIS A 111 -9.09 -9.66 27.61
CA HIS A 111 -10.16 -10.55 28.13
C HIS A 111 -11.10 -11.20 27.10
N GLY A 112 -10.78 -11.19 25.80
CA GLY A 112 -11.66 -11.74 24.76
C GLY A 112 -10.99 -12.74 23.82
N ARG A 113 -11.56 -13.95 23.69
CA ARG A 113 -11.14 -15.05 22.79
C ARG A 113 -11.23 -14.75 21.28
N ARG A 114 -11.45 -13.49 20.88
CA ARG A 114 -11.67 -13.13 19.47
C ARG A 114 -10.35 -12.75 18.81
N GLN A 115 -10.04 -13.38 17.68
CA GLN A 115 -8.82 -13.06 16.93
C GLN A 115 -8.80 -11.57 16.54
N PRO A 116 -7.63 -10.91 16.60
CA PRO A 116 -7.51 -9.50 16.26
C PRO A 116 -7.80 -9.29 14.77
N LEU A 117 -8.60 -8.28 14.46
CA LEU A 117 -8.85 -7.86 13.09
C LEU A 117 -7.60 -7.13 12.56
N GLN A 118 -7.18 -7.44 11.34
CA GLN A 118 -6.04 -6.78 10.70
C GLN A 118 -6.45 -6.14 9.38
N LEU A 119 -6.04 -4.89 9.19
CA LEU A 119 -6.06 -4.23 7.89
C LEU A 119 -4.70 -4.46 7.23
N VAL A 120 -4.71 -4.96 6.00
CA VAL A 120 -3.50 -5.33 5.27
C VAL A 120 -3.49 -4.73 3.87
N VAL A 121 -2.30 -4.56 3.30
CA VAL A 121 -2.08 -4.34 1.87
C VAL A 121 -1.42 -5.58 1.29
N ARG A 122 -1.77 -5.93 0.06
CA ARG A 122 -1.25 -7.11 -0.63
C ARG A 122 -0.76 -6.75 -2.02
N THR A 123 0.26 -7.46 -2.48
CA THR A 123 0.59 -7.51 -3.91
C THR A 123 0.10 -8.83 -4.50
N PRO A 124 -0.34 -8.83 -5.77
CA PRO A 124 -0.71 -10.06 -6.46
C PRO A 124 0.43 -11.10 -6.42
N PRO A 125 0.11 -12.40 -6.45
CA PRO A 125 1.13 -13.44 -6.60
C PRO A 125 1.82 -13.33 -7.97
N ALA A 126 2.99 -13.94 -8.13
CA ALA A 126 3.81 -13.80 -9.34
C ALA A 126 3.19 -14.41 -10.61
N TRP A 127 2.13 -15.20 -10.47
CA TRP A 127 1.46 -15.92 -11.56
C TRP A 127 0.13 -15.29 -11.99
N ALA A 128 -0.32 -14.24 -11.30
CA ALA A 128 -1.58 -13.56 -11.59
C ALA A 128 -1.50 -12.67 -12.83
#